data_AF-A0A520HGF3-F1
#
_entry.id   AF-A0A520HGF3-F1
#
_cell.length_a   1.000
_cell.length_b   1.000
_cell.length_c   1.000
_cell.angle_alpha   90.00
_cell.angle_beta   90.00
_cell.angle_gamma   90.00
#
_symmetry.space_group_name_H-M   'P 1'
#
loop_
_entity.id
_entity.type
_entity.pdbx_description
1 polymer ?
#
loop_
_entity_poly.entity_id
_entity_poly.type
_entity_poly.pdbx_seq_one_letter_code
_entity_poly.pdbx_strand_id
1 'polypeptide(L)'
;MQTFFIVAILVLGFLITFQIAKASEYVSVIRGTERSRKQTNKINAFLLLAFLIAGLFGVWYCNEQLKGKILGTPASDHGVHIDTMLYITIALTGFVFIITQIALFWFSYKYQEKEGR
;
A
#
# COMPACT_ATOMS: atom_id res chain seq x y z
N MET A 1 -3.95 10.78 34.27
CA MET A 1 -2.60 10.37 33.82
C MET A 1 -2.59 9.88 32.38
N GLN A 2 -3.38 8.88 31.99
CA GLN A 2 -3.44 8.39 30.59
C GLN A 2 -3.77 9.47 29.56
N THR A 3 -4.76 10.33 29.83
CA THR A 3 -5.15 11.43 28.93
C THR A 3 -4.02 12.43 28.70
N PHE A 4 -3.18 12.67 29.70
CA PHE A 4 -2.02 13.56 29.59
C PHE A 4 -0.97 12.97 28.64
N PHE A 5 -0.67 11.68 28.75
CA PHE A 5 0.27 11.01 27.83
C PHE A 5 -0.26 10.96 26.40
N ILE A 6 -1.56 10.71 26.20
CA ILE A 6 -2.18 10.73 24.85
C ILE A 6 -2.06 12.12 24.22
N VAL A 7 -2.40 13.17 24.97
CA VAL A 7 -2.27 14.55 24.48
C VAL A 7 -0.82 14.92 24.19
N ALA A 8 0.11 14.53 25.07
CA ALA A 8 1.55 14.79 24.86
C ALA A 8 2.09 14.11 23.59
N ILE A 9 1.70 12.86 23.33
CA ILE A 9 2.08 12.12 22.11
C ILE A 9 1.52 12.81 20.86
N LEU A 10 0.26 13.24 20.89
CA LEU A 10 -0.35 13.94 19.75
C LEU A 10 0.36 15.27 19.46
N VAL A 11 0.68 16.05 20.49
CA VAL A 11 1.42 17.32 20.35
C VAL A 11 2.82 17.08 19.81
N LEU A 12 3.56 16.10 20.33
CA LEU A 12 4.89 15.75 19.80
C LEU A 12 4.80 15.29 18.35
N GLY A 13 3.82 14.45 18.01
CA GLY A 13 3.59 14.00 16.63
C GLY A 13 3.32 15.17 15.69
N PHE A 14 2.49 16.13 16.12
CA PHE A 14 2.25 17.35 15.36
C PHE A 14 3.52 18.20 15.16
N LEU A 15 4.31 18.40 16.22
CA LEU A 15 5.57 19.15 16.11
C LEU A 15 6.58 18.50 15.17
N ILE A 16 6.72 17.18 15.26
CA ILE A 16 7.64 16.42 14.39
C ILE A 16 7.20 16.53 12.93
N THR A 17 5.91 16.32 12.64
CA THR A 17 5.40 16.43 11.27
C THR A 17 5.57 17.85 10.69
N PHE A 18 5.34 18.89 11.50
CA PHE A 18 5.56 20.28 11.09
C PHE A 18 7.04 20.57 10.78
N GLN A 19 7.97 20.08 11.60
CA GLN A 19 9.40 20.23 11.37
C GLN A 19 9.86 19.56 10.07
N ILE A 20 9.37 18.34 9.80
CA ILE A 20 9.66 17.62 8.56
C ILE A 20 9.15 18.40 7.34
N ALA A 21 7.92 18.93 7.42
CA ALA A 21 7.33 19.72 6.34
C ALA A 21 8.18 20.97 6.03
N LYS A 22 8.57 21.72 7.06
CA LYS A 22 9.43 22.91 6.90
C LYS A 22 10.80 22.57 6.32
N ALA A 23 11.48 21.54 6.84
CA ALA A 23 12.76 21.10 6.30
C ALA A 23 12.65 20.70 4.82
N SER A 24 11.58 19.99 4.45
CA SER A 24 11.31 19.60 3.06
C SER A 24 11.10 20.82 2.15
N GLU A 25 10.40 21.85 2.63
CA GLU A 25 10.19 23.12 1.93
C GLU A 25 11.52 23.85 1.69
N TYR A 26 12.36 24.02 2.73
CA TYR A 26 13.67 24.66 2.60
C TYR A 26 14.59 23.94 1.60
N VAL A 27 14.60 22.60 1.60
CA VAL A 27 15.38 21.80 0.64
C VAL A 27 14.86 21.97 -0.79
N SER A 28 13.54 22.11 -0.98
CA SER A 28 12.94 22.30 -2.30
C SER A 28 13.30 23.65 -2.93
N VAL A 29 13.38 24.71 -2.10
CA VAL A 29 13.78 26.06 -2.53
C VAL A 29 15.26 26.09 -2.92
N ILE A 30 16.14 25.43 -2.15
CA ILE A 30 17.60 25.40 -2.40
C ILE A 30 17.95 24.56 -3.65
N ARG A 31 17.23 23.47 -3.92
CA ARG A 31 17.54 22.57 -5.05
C ARG A 31 17.02 23.05 -6.41
N GLY A 32 16.20 24.09 -6.45
CA GLY A 32 15.44 24.48 -7.63
C GLY A 32 14.23 23.55 -7.84
N THR A 33 13.06 24.16 -8.02
CA THR A 33 11.75 23.48 -8.08
C THR A 33 11.70 22.34 -9.10
N GLU A 34 12.37 22.47 -10.25
CA GLU A 34 12.40 21.42 -11.26
C GLU A 34 13.19 20.16 -10.84
N ARG A 35 14.37 20.31 -10.22
CA ARG A 35 15.14 19.16 -9.76
C ARG A 35 14.45 18.45 -8.60
N SER A 36 13.81 19.21 -7.71
CA SER A 36 13.02 18.66 -6.60
C SER A 36 11.80 17.87 -7.09
N ARG A 37 11.09 18.37 -8.10
CA ARG A 37 9.93 17.70 -8.72
C ARG A 37 10.34 16.39 -9.40
N LYS A 38 11.43 16.39 -10.17
CA LYS A 38 11.98 15.17 -10.83
C LYS A 38 12.39 14.10 -9.83
N GLN A 39 13.09 14.50 -8.76
CA GLN A 39 13.51 13.58 -7.70
C GLN A 39 12.29 12.97 -7.00
N THR A 40 11.28 13.79 -6.68
CA THR A 40 10.02 13.32 -6.05
C THR A 40 9.29 12.33 -6.95
N ASN A 41 9.19 12.61 -8.25
CA ASN A 41 8.56 11.70 -9.20
C ASN A 41 9.29 10.33 -9.26
N LYS A 42 10.63 10.32 -9.25
CA LYS A 42 11.44 9.09 -9.20
C LYS A 42 11.27 8.32 -7.89
N ILE A 43 11.21 9.02 -6.77
CA ILE A 43 10.96 8.41 -5.45
C ILE A 43 9.56 7.80 -5.43
N ASN A 44 8.54 8.52 -5.89
CA ASN A 44 7.17 8.02 -5.94
C ASN A 44 7.03 6.78 -6.84
N ALA A 45 7.66 6.78 -8.02
CA ALA A 45 7.65 5.61 -8.89
C ALA A 45 8.33 4.38 -8.26
N PHE A 46 9.45 4.59 -7.53
CA PHE A 46 10.11 3.52 -6.79
C PHE A 46 9.27 3.02 -5.61
N LEU A 47 8.67 3.94 -4.83
CA LEU A 47 7.80 3.62 -3.71
C LEU A 47 6.56 2.86 -4.15
N LEU A 48 5.98 3.20 -5.31
CA LEU A 48 4.88 2.45 -5.90
C LEU A 48 5.29 1.01 -6.23
N LEU A 49 6.47 0.81 -6.83
CA LEU A 49 6.97 -0.55 -7.11
C LEU A 49 7.25 -1.34 -5.82
N ALA A 50 7.83 -0.70 -4.80
CA ALA A 50 8.04 -1.32 -3.49
C ALA A 50 6.71 -1.69 -2.82
N PHE A 51 5.70 -0.81 -2.93
CA PHE A 51 4.35 -1.07 -2.42
C PHE A 51 3.67 -2.23 -3.15
N LEU A 52 3.86 -2.39 -4.46
CA LEU A 52 3.36 -3.56 -5.18
C LEU A 52 3.90 -4.87 -4.56
N ILE A 53 5.23 -4.95 -4.37
CA ILE A 53 5.87 -6.15 -3.83
C ILE A 53 5.41 -6.42 -2.39
N ALA A 54 5.42 -5.38 -1.54
CA ALA A 54 4.99 -5.49 -0.16
C ALA A 54 3.48 -5.82 -0.05
N GLY A 55 2.65 -5.23 -0.92
CA GLY A 55 1.22 -5.48 -0.98
C GLY A 55 0.88 -6.90 -1.41
N LEU A 56 1.55 -7.41 -2.45
CA LEU A 56 1.40 -8.81 -2.88
C LEU A 56 1.85 -9.79 -1.79
N PHE A 57 2.97 -9.51 -1.13
CA PHE A 57 3.42 -10.29 0.02
C PHE A 57 2.41 -10.24 1.18
N GLY A 58 1.85 -9.06 1.48
CA GLY A 58 0.84 -8.89 2.51
C GLY A 58 -0.44 -9.66 2.22
N VAL A 59 -0.90 -9.69 0.97
CA VAL A 59 -2.06 -10.48 0.55
C VAL A 59 -1.79 -11.98 0.68
N TRP A 60 -0.60 -12.43 0.29
CA TRP A 60 -0.18 -13.83 0.45
C TRP A 60 -0.11 -14.23 1.93
N TYR A 61 0.55 -13.42 2.76
CA TYR A 61 0.70 -13.65 4.20
C TYR A 61 -0.66 -13.66 4.91
N CYS A 62 -1.54 -12.71 4.58
CA CYS A 62 -2.89 -12.65 5.14
C CYS A 62 -3.71 -13.89 4.74
N ASN A 63 -3.63 -14.31 3.47
CA ASN A 63 -4.28 -15.55 3.04
C ASN A 63 -3.73 -16.76 3.78
N GLU A 64 -2.41 -16.88 3.97
CA GLU A 64 -1.83 -18.02 4.68
C GLU A 64 -2.24 -18.08 6.15
N GLN A 65 -2.20 -16.95 6.85
CA GLN A 65 -2.55 -16.87 8.27
C GLN A 65 -4.06 -17.00 8.54
N LEU A 66 -4.90 -16.49 7.64
CA LEU A 66 -6.35 -16.49 7.83
C LEU A 66 -7.07 -17.63 7.09
N LYS A 67 -6.37 -18.48 6.33
CA LYS A 67 -6.95 -19.65 5.65
C LYS A 67 -7.83 -20.50 6.57
N GLY A 68 -7.42 -20.70 7.83
CA GLY A 68 -8.19 -21.46 8.83
C GLY A 68 -9.34 -20.70 9.50
N LYS A 69 -9.55 -19.41 9.19
CA LYS A 69 -10.60 -18.56 9.76
C LYS A 69 -11.64 -18.10 8.75
N ILE A 70 -11.47 -18.41 7.47
CA ILE A 70 -12.36 -17.95 6.40
C ILE A 70 -13.72 -18.65 6.49
N LEU A 71 -13.73 -19.98 6.65
CA LEU A 71 -14.92 -20.78 6.94
C LEU A 71 -14.53 -21.91 7.91
N GLY A 72 -15.40 -22.21 8.88
CA GLY A 72 -15.23 -23.36 9.78
C GLY A 72 -15.56 -24.67 9.08
N THR A 73 -15.44 -25.81 9.79
CA THR A 73 -15.91 -27.10 9.25
C THR A 73 -17.40 -27.01 8.89
N PRO A 74 -17.79 -27.33 7.65
CA PRO A 74 -19.18 -27.22 7.23
C PRO A 74 -20.08 -28.12 8.06
N ALA A 75 -21.14 -27.54 8.65
CA ALA A 75 -22.09 -28.25 9.49
C ALA A 75 -23.26 -28.90 8.72
N SER A 76 -23.27 -28.78 7.38
CA SER A 76 -24.30 -29.32 6.48
C SER A 76 -23.75 -29.52 5.06
N ASP A 77 -24.43 -30.34 4.25
CA ASP A 77 -24.07 -30.57 2.84
C ASP A 77 -24.12 -29.27 2.01
N HIS A 78 -25.05 -28.37 2.33
CA HIS A 78 -25.09 -27.04 1.71
C HIS A 78 -23.88 -26.16 2.10
N GLY A 79 -23.31 -26.34 3.29
CA GLY A 79 -22.08 -25.66 3.71
C GLY A 79 -20.89 -26.01 2.81
N VAL A 80 -20.76 -27.27 2.39
CA VAL A 80 -19.69 -27.73 1.48
C VAL A 80 -19.76 -27.02 0.12
N HIS A 81 -20.97 -26.80 -0.39
CA HIS A 81 -21.17 -26.06 -1.64
C HIS A 81 -20.84 -24.57 -1.51
N ILE A 82 -21.16 -23.94 -0.37
CA ILE A 82 -20.80 -22.55 -0.10
C ILE A 82 -19.28 -22.38 0.01
N ASP A 83 -18.59 -23.28 0.71
CA ASP A 83 -17.13 -23.29 0.81
C ASP A 83 -16.50 -23.33 -0.58
N THR A 84 -16.98 -24.24 -1.43
CA THR A 84 -16.49 -24.40 -2.80
C THR A 84 -16.69 -23.14 -3.63
N MET A 85 -17.88 -22.51 -3.56
CA MET A 85 -18.15 -21.25 -4.26
C MET A 85 -17.25 -20.12 -3.79
N LEU A 86 -16.98 -20.04 -2.48
CA LEU A 86 -16.11 -19.02 -1.91
C LEU A 86 -14.66 -19.21 -2.36
N TYR A 87 -14.13 -20.42 -2.33
CA TYR A 87 -12.75 -20.70 -2.80
C TYR A 87 -12.57 -20.39 -4.29
N ILE A 88 -13.55 -20.73 -5.12
CA ILE A 88 -13.54 -20.40 -6.55
C ILE A 88 -13.55 -18.87 -6.74
N THR A 89 -14.40 -18.16 -6.00
CA THR A 89 -14.49 -16.70 -6.09
C THR A 89 -13.18 -16.05 -5.68
N ILE A 90 -12.59 -16.44 -4.54
CA ILE A 90 -11.31 -15.91 -4.07
C ILE A 90 -10.20 -16.19 -5.06
N ALA A 91 -10.15 -17.39 -5.65
CA ALA A 91 -9.16 -17.73 -6.67
C ALA A 91 -9.29 -16.84 -7.91
N LEU A 92 -10.52 -16.65 -8.41
CA LEU A 92 -10.78 -15.84 -9.60
C LEU A 92 -10.48 -14.35 -9.34
N THR A 93 -11.02 -13.78 -8.27
CA THR A 93 -10.82 -12.37 -7.94
C THR A 93 -9.38 -12.08 -7.54
N GLY A 94 -8.72 -13.00 -6.82
CA GLY A 94 -7.31 -12.88 -6.46
C GLY A 94 -6.40 -12.89 -7.69
N PHE A 95 -6.68 -13.75 -8.67
CA PHE A 95 -5.95 -13.77 -9.93
C PHE A 95 -6.08 -12.45 -10.70
N VAL A 96 -7.30 -11.96 -10.90
CA VAL A 96 -7.56 -10.67 -11.58
C VAL A 96 -6.91 -9.52 -10.79
N PHE A 97 -6.97 -9.54 -9.46
CA PHE A 97 -6.31 -8.56 -8.61
C PHE A 97 -4.80 -8.51 -8.87
N ILE A 98 -4.09 -9.65 -8.85
CA ILE A 98 -2.64 -9.67 -9.07
C ILE A 98 -2.28 -9.10 -10.45
N ILE A 99 -3.01 -9.51 -11.50
CA ILE A 99 -2.78 -9.02 -12.87
C ILE A 99 -2.98 -7.50 -12.95
N THR A 100 -4.09 -7.01 -12.40
CA THR A 100 -4.41 -5.57 -12.44
C THR A 100 -3.40 -4.74 -11.66
N GLN A 101 -2.95 -5.20 -10.49
CA GLN A 101 -1.88 -4.53 -9.75
C GLN A 101 -0.58 -4.50 -10.58
N ILE A 102 -0.13 -5.63 -11.13
CA ILE A 102 1.08 -5.65 -11.96
C ILE A 102 0.95 -4.69 -13.15
N ALA A 103 -0.20 -4.68 -13.84
CA ALA A 103 -0.43 -3.82 -14.99
C ALA A 103 -0.41 -2.32 -14.63
N LEU A 104 -1.09 -1.91 -13.56
CA LEU A 104 -1.16 -0.52 -13.13
C LEU A 104 0.19 0.01 -12.63
N PHE A 105 0.90 -0.78 -11.83
CA PHE A 105 2.20 -0.40 -11.31
C PHE A 105 3.27 -0.38 -12.41
N TRP A 106 3.23 -1.34 -13.33
CA TRP A 106 4.06 -1.32 -14.54
C TRP A 106 3.76 -0.09 -15.41
N PHE A 107 2.48 0.24 -15.59
CA PHE A 107 2.08 1.45 -16.32
C PHE A 107 2.62 2.71 -15.64
N SER A 108 2.44 2.84 -14.32
CA SER A 108 2.93 3.99 -13.56
C SER A 108 4.46 4.12 -13.61
N TYR A 109 5.19 3.02 -13.65
CA TYR A 109 6.65 3.02 -13.81
C TYR A 109 7.09 3.36 -15.25
N LYS A 110 6.41 2.78 -16.25
CA LYS A 110 6.75 2.96 -17.67
C LYS A 110 6.42 4.36 -18.18
N TYR A 111 5.29 4.94 -17.75
CA TYR A 111 4.81 6.26 -18.16
C TYR A 111 5.12 7.34 -17.13
N GLN A 112 6.14 7.11 -16.30
CA GLN A 112 6.64 8.12 -15.38
C GLN A 112 7.17 9.34 -16.17
N GLU A 113 6.79 10.56 -15.77
CA GLU A 113 7.24 11.83 -16.38
C GLU A 113 8.78 11.88 -16.47
N LYS A 114 9.30 12.02 -17.69
CA LYS A 114 10.71 12.25 -17.99
C LYS A 114 10.85 13.46 -18.90
N GLU A 115 11.90 14.25 -18.72
CA GLU A 115 12.18 15.34 -19.65
C GLU A 115 12.38 14.80 -21.06
N GLY A 116 11.59 15.32 -22.01
CA GLY A 116 11.61 14.92 -23.41
C GLY A 116 10.69 13.75 -23.78
N ARG A 117 9.90 13.17 -22.86
CA ARG A 117 8.88 12.16 -23.15
C ARG A 117 7.77 12.07 -22.11
#